data_AF-A0A836RNG1-F1
#
_entry.id   AF-A0A836RNG1-F1
#
_cell.length_a   1.000
_cell.length_b   1.000
_cell.length_c   1.000
_cell.angle_alpha   90.00
_cell.angle_beta   90.00
_cell.angle_gamma   90.00
#
_symmetry.space_group_name_H-M   'P 1'
#
loop_
_entity.id
_entity.type
_entity.pdbx_description
1 polymer ?
#
loop_
_entity_poly.entity_id
_entity_poly.type
_entity_poly.pdbx_seq_one_letter_code
_entity_poly.pdbx_strand_id
1 'polypeptide(L)' 'MKISILILFAFLITCSEPTANKSKYNPPDDHTVVEDGIKHKPGLKDPLKNCISCHGKDLKGGNVGVSCYECHGKKW' A
#
# COMPACT_ATOMS: atom_id res chain seq x y z
N MET A 1 -4.07 -30.61 -52.89
CA MET A 1 -4.70 -31.36 -51.79
C MET A 1 -4.67 -30.49 -50.55
N LYS A 2 -5.86 -30.14 -50.03
CA LYS A 2 -6.06 -29.44 -48.77
C LYS A 2 -5.78 -30.41 -47.63
N ILE A 3 -4.85 -30.10 -46.73
CA ILE A 3 -4.85 -30.67 -45.39
C ILE A 3 -4.76 -29.49 -44.42
N SER A 4 -5.95 -29.07 -44.00
CA SER A 4 -6.16 -28.18 -42.87
C SER A 4 -5.64 -28.87 -41.62
N ILE A 5 -4.58 -28.35 -41.02
CA ILE A 5 -4.18 -28.71 -39.65
C ILE A 5 -4.44 -27.48 -38.79
N LEU A 6 -5.62 -27.56 -38.16
CA LEU A 6 -6.19 -26.66 -37.18
C LEU A 6 -5.39 -26.84 -35.86
N ILE A 7 -4.18 -26.29 -35.74
CA ILE A 7 -3.46 -26.30 -34.46
C ILE A 7 -3.82 -25.05 -33.67
N LEU A 8 -4.89 -25.25 -32.94
CA LEU A 8 -5.29 -24.58 -31.71
C LEU A 8 -4.18 -24.73 -30.66
N PHE A 9 -3.04 -24.04 -30.79
CA PHE A 9 -2.10 -23.92 -29.68
C PHE A 9 -2.32 -22.59 -28.99
N ALA A 10 -3.06 -22.72 -27.89
CA ALA A 10 -3.33 -21.71 -26.89
C ALA A 10 -2.12 -20.78 -26.74
N PHE A 11 -2.37 -19.51 -27.02
CA PHE A 11 -1.55 -18.40 -26.58
C PHE A 11 -1.44 -18.57 -25.06
N LEU A 12 -0.38 -19.24 -24.59
CA LEU A 12 0.04 -19.22 -23.20
C LEU A 12 0.58 -17.82 -22.97
N ILE A 13 -0.36 -16.87 -22.85
CA ILE A 13 -0.15 -15.62 -22.15
C ILE A 13 0.22 -16.05 -20.75
N THR A 14 1.51 -16.24 -20.54
CA THR A 14 2.11 -16.19 -19.23
C THR A 14 1.82 -14.78 -18.72
N CYS A 15 0.67 -14.60 -18.08
CA CYS A 15 0.50 -13.50 -17.15
C CYS A 15 1.56 -13.75 -16.08
N SER A 16 2.73 -13.13 -16.21
CA SER A 16 3.65 -12.97 -15.10
C SER A 16 2.82 -12.38 -13.98
N GLU A 17 2.64 -13.13 -12.89
CA GLU A 17 2.00 -12.59 -11.69
C GLU A 17 2.72 -11.28 -11.36
N PRO A 18 2.00 -10.15 -11.29
CA PRO A 18 2.62 -8.93 -10.81
C PRO A 18 3.02 -9.27 -9.38
N THR A 19 4.33 -9.28 -9.12
CA THR A 19 4.91 -9.54 -7.80
C THR A 19 4.04 -8.85 -6.77
N ALA A 20 3.27 -9.63 -6.01
CA ALA A 20 2.32 -9.08 -5.05
C ALA A 20 3.13 -8.18 -4.12
N ASN A 21 2.99 -6.87 -4.30
CA ASN A 21 3.70 -5.86 -3.53
C ASN A 21 3.10 -5.92 -2.12
N LYS A 22 3.64 -6.83 -1.31
CA LYS A 22 3.29 -6.94 0.10
C LYS A 22 3.85 -5.68 0.76
N SER A 23 2.95 -4.74 1.06
CA SER A 23 3.24 -3.56 1.85
C SER A 23 4.14 -3.93 3.05
N LYS A 24 5.26 -3.23 3.21
CA LYS A 24 6.14 -3.37 4.40
C LYS A 24 5.43 -2.94 5.70
N TYR A 25 4.30 -2.26 5.59
CA TYR A 25 3.54 -1.70 6.70
C TYR A 25 2.46 -2.68 7.15
N ASN A 26 2.32 -2.83 8.47
CA ASN A 26 1.27 -3.59 9.13
C ASN A 26 0.52 -2.70 10.14
N PRO A 27 -0.26 -1.71 9.67
CA PRO A 27 -1.00 -0.84 10.57
C PRO A 27 -2.13 -1.60 11.28
N PRO A 28 -2.51 -1.22 12.51
CA PRO A 28 -3.68 -1.79 13.17
C PRO A 28 -4.97 -1.60 12.36
N ASP A 29 -5.98 -2.43 12.64
CA ASP A 29 -7.24 -2.45 11.89
C ASP A 29 -8.05 -1.14 11.96
N ASP A 30 -7.75 -0.27 12.94
CA ASP A 30 -8.37 1.06 13.06
C ASP A 30 -7.85 2.09 12.03
N HIS A 31 -6.88 1.70 11.19
CA HIS A 31 -6.41 2.49 10.05
C HIS A 31 -7.28 2.21 8.81
N THR A 32 -8.52 2.69 8.87
CA THR A 32 -9.58 2.37 7.90
C THR A 32 -9.69 3.35 6.72
N VAL A 33 -9.03 4.51 6.77
CA VAL A 33 -9.05 5.50 5.69
C VAL A 33 -8.00 5.11 4.66
N VAL A 34 -8.38 4.84 3.42
CA VAL A 34 -7.44 4.44 2.36
C VAL A 34 -7.25 5.60 1.39
N GLU A 35 -6.01 6.06 1.25
CA GLU A 35 -5.59 7.09 0.29
C GLU A 35 -4.40 6.54 -0.52
N ASP A 36 -4.50 6.55 -1.85
CA ASP A 36 -3.48 5.97 -2.76
C ASP A 36 -3.04 4.54 -2.41
N GLY A 37 -3.98 3.74 -1.91
CA GLY A 37 -3.71 2.36 -1.47
C GLY A 37 -2.99 2.25 -0.12
N ILE A 38 -2.75 3.36 0.57
CA ILE A 38 -2.14 3.42 1.90
C ILE A 38 -3.20 3.68 2.96
N LYS A 39 -3.15 2.88 4.03
CA LYS A 39 -4.07 2.98 5.17
C LYS A 39 -3.64 4.08 6.14
N HIS A 40 -4.62 4.88 6.55
CA HIS A 40 -4.57 5.96 7.52
C HIS A 40 -5.68 5.78 8.57
N LYS A 41 -5.51 6.36 9.74
CA LYS A 41 -6.54 6.39 10.79
C LYS A 41 -7.51 7.57 10.57
N PRO A 42 -8.81 7.44 10.90
CA PRO A 42 -9.70 8.61 10.99
C PRO A 42 -9.07 9.71 11.85
N GLY A 43 -9.15 10.96 11.38
CA GLY A 43 -8.46 12.09 12.00
C GLY A 43 -7.08 12.40 11.41
N LEU A 44 -6.69 11.77 10.28
CA LEU A 44 -5.41 12.00 9.59
C LEU A 44 -5.11 13.47 9.26
N LYS A 45 -6.14 14.33 9.14
CA LYS A 45 -6.01 15.77 8.88
C LYS A 45 -5.58 16.60 10.10
N ASP A 46 -5.59 16.01 11.30
CA ASP A 46 -5.12 16.63 12.55
C ASP A 46 -4.21 15.65 13.31
N PRO A 47 -3.03 15.33 12.76
CA PRO A 47 -2.18 14.24 13.24
C PRO A 47 -1.55 14.52 14.62
N LEU A 48 -1.28 15.79 14.92
CA LEU A 48 -0.70 16.20 16.21
C LEU A 48 -1.66 15.92 17.38
N LYS A 49 -2.97 15.93 17.11
CA LYS A 49 -3.99 15.58 18.09
C LYS A 49 -4.25 14.08 18.18
N ASN A 50 -4.20 13.37 17.04
CA ASN A 50 -4.76 12.02 16.94
C ASN A 50 -3.72 10.89 16.90
N CYS A 51 -2.48 11.18 16.50
CA CYS A 51 -1.53 10.14 16.07
C CYS A 51 -0.25 10.07 16.92
N ILE A 52 0.05 11.14 17.68
CA ILE A 52 1.34 11.30 18.36
C ILE A 52 1.62 10.29 19.47
N SER A 53 0.58 9.63 20.01
CA SER A 53 0.72 8.59 21.04
C SER A 53 1.49 7.38 20.52
N CYS A 54 1.34 7.04 19.24
CA CYS A 54 1.98 5.87 18.62
C CYS A 54 3.06 6.26 17.61
N HIS A 55 2.87 7.37 16.88
CA HIS A 55 3.75 7.83 15.80
C HIS A 55 4.79 8.88 16.23
N GLY A 56 4.88 9.14 17.54
CA GLY A 56 5.83 10.09 18.13
C GLY A 56 5.32 11.53 18.14
N LYS A 57 5.82 12.32 19.10
CA LYS A 57 5.39 13.71 19.33
C LYS A 57 5.64 14.64 18.14
N ASP A 58 6.66 14.34 17.34
CA ASP A 58 7.03 15.11 16.15
C ASP A 58 6.67 14.40 14.84
N LEU A 59 5.93 13.28 14.92
CA LEU A 59 5.48 12.47 13.79
C LEU A 59 6.62 11.87 12.95
N LYS A 60 7.85 11.85 13.48
CA LYS A 60 9.01 11.21 12.84
C LYS A 60 9.05 9.69 13.06
N GLY A 61 7.97 9.12 13.58
CA GLY A 61 7.90 7.73 14.01
C GLY A 61 8.19 7.61 15.50
N GLY A 62 7.87 6.45 16.06
CA GLY A 62 8.09 6.11 17.46
C GLY A 62 8.42 4.64 17.64
N ASN A 63 8.20 4.10 18.84
CA ASN A 63 8.42 2.68 19.11
C ASN A 63 7.45 1.75 18.35
N VAL A 64 6.32 2.29 17.88
CA VAL A 64 5.23 1.50 17.28
C VAL A 64 4.88 2.00 15.88
N GLY A 65 4.64 3.31 15.73
CA GLY A 65 4.21 3.91 14.48
C GLY A 65 5.36 4.32 13.57
N VAL A 66 5.15 4.20 12.26
CA VAL A 66 6.07 4.70 11.23
C VAL A 66 6.08 6.22 11.13
N SER A 67 7.12 6.77 10.50
CA SER A 67 7.19 8.22 10.28
C SER A 67 6.19 8.65 9.22
N CYS A 68 5.47 9.74 9.49
CA CYS A 68 4.69 10.42 8.44
C CYS A 68 5.61 10.91 7.30
N TYR A 69 6.88 11.17 7.62
CA TYR A 69 7.86 11.70 6.69
C TYR A 69 8.47 10.67 5.73
N GLU A 70 8.14 9.38 5.91
CA GLU A 70 8.52 8.34 4.94
C GLU A 70 7.81 8.53 3.59
N CYS A 71 6.57 9.04 3.62
CA CYS A 71 5.75 9.24 2.44
C CYS A 71 5.43 10.72 2.20
N HIS A 72 5.11 11.47 3.26
CA HIS A 72 4.80 12.89 3.16
C HIS A 72 6.07 13.71 3.38
N GLY A 73 6.32 14.74 2.58
CA GLY A 73 7.47 15.62 2.83
C GLY A 73 7.24 16.53 4.05
N LYS A 74 7.87 17.70 4.05
CA LYS A 74 7.48 18.81 4.96
C LYS A 74 6.06 19.34 4.70
N LYS A 75 5.45 18.95 3.58
CA LYS A 75 4.10 19.34 3.16
C LYS A 75 3.29 18.08 2.90
N TRP A 76 2.06 18.09 3.39
CA TRP A 76 1.10 16.99 3.31
C TRP A 76 0.04 17.35 2.28
#